data_AF-A0A1S1QS04-F1
#
_entry.id   AF-A0A1S1QS04-F1
#
_cell.length_a   1.000
_cell.length_b   1.000
_cell.length_c   1.000
_cell.angle_alpha   90.00
_cell.angle_beta   90.00
_cell.angle_gamma   90.00
#
_symmetry.space_group_name_H-M   'P 1'
#
loop_
_entity.id
_entity.type
_entity.pdbx_description
1 polymer ?
#
loop_
_entity_poly.entity_id
_entity_poly.type
_entity_poly.pdbx_seq_one_letter_code
_entity_poly.pdbx_strand_id
1 'polypeptide(L)'
;MAGEPPGVAAVFAAHGAGLFRLAVLLVGDRATAEDIVQDAFVGLQRRWPDLRDPGRAPAYVRTAVVNGANSALRRRALTRRLHASHPPPIWSAESAEYAAIVGEDRRPVSVPQRAGACGR
;
A
#
# COMPACT_ATOMS: atom_id res chain seq x y z
N MET A 1 -8.94 -42.24 0.07
CA MET A 1 -8.49 -40.85 -0.09
C MET A 1 -9.31 -39.99 0.87
N ALA A 2 -8.94 -39.96 2.15
CA ALA A 2 -9.63 -39.14 3.13
C ALA A 2 -9.37 -37.67 2.77
N GLY A 3 -10.42 -36.95 2.38
CA GLY A 3 -10.30 -35.52 2.13
C GLY A 3 -9.91 -34.82 3.43
N GLU A 4 -8.81 -34.06 3.38
CA GLU A 4 -8.44 -33.10 4.43
C GLU A 4 -9.70 -32.33 4.86
N PRO A 5 -10.05 -32.24 6.15
CA PRO A 5 -11.17 -31.41 6.58
C PRO A 5 -10.94 -29.99 6.03
N PRO A 6 -11.97 -29.31 5.49
CA PRO A 6 -11.80 -28.05 4.77
C PRO A 6 -11.16 -27.03 5.72
N GLY A 7 -9.87 -26.78 5.54
CA GLY A 7 -9.06 -25.96 6.42
C GLY A 7 -9.01 -24.50 5.99
N VAL A 8 -8.08 -23.74 6.57
CA VAL A 8 -7.77 -22.36 6.16
C VAL A 8 -7.53 -22.23 4.65
N ALA A 9 -6.93 -23.26 4.02
CA ALA A 9 -6.73 -23.31 2.57
C ALA A 9 -8.03 -23.22 1.76
N ALA A 10 -9.11 -23.87 2.22
CA ALA A 10 -10.42 -23.80 1.55
C ALA A 10 -11.03 -22.40 1.67
N VAL A 11 -10.90 -21.76 2.84
CA VAL A 11 -11.32 -20.36 3.05
C VAL A 11 -10.52 -19.42 2.17
N PHE A 12 -9.21 -19.64 2.03
CA PHE A 12 -8.35 -18.85 1.16
C PHE A 12 -8.73 -19.00 -0.31
N ALA A 13 -8.90 -20.22 -0.80
CA ALA A 13 -9.30 -20.48 -2.18
C ALA A 13 -10.65 -19.81 -2.52
N ALA A 14 -11.61 -19.85 -1.58
CA ALA A 14 -12.94 -19.27 -1.79
C ALA A 14 -12.96 -17.72 -1.68
N HIS A 15 -12.20 -17.13 -0.75
CA HIS A 15 -12.36 -15.72 -0.39
C HIS A 15 -11.13 -14.84 -0.60
N GLY A 16 -9.93 -15.42 -0.77
CA GLY A 16 -8.65 -14.71 -0.79
C GLY A 16 -8.60 -13.61 -1.85
N ALA A 17 -8.99 -13.91 -3.09
CA ALA A 17 -9.00 -12.93 -4.18
C ALA A 17 -10.01 -11.78 -3.94
N GLY A 18 -11.13 -12.05 -3.29
CA GLY A 18 -12.11 -11.02 -2.91
C GLY A 18 -11.58 -10.10 -1.81
N LEU A 19 -10.97 -10.70 -0.78
CA LEU A 19 -10.37 -9.98 0.34
C LEU A 19 -9.18 -9.12 -0.09
N PHE A 20 -8.36 -9.63 -1.00
CA PHE A 20 -7.25 -8.88 -1.58
C PHE A 20 -7.74 -7.66 -2.37
N ARG A 21 -8.75 -7.82 -3.23
CA ARG A 21 -9.35 -6.67 -3.94
C ARG A 21 -9.94 -5.64 -2.98
N LEU A 22 -10.62 -6.09 -1.92
CA LEU A 22 -11.11 -5.22 -0.86
C LEU A 22 -9.97 -4.46 -0.18
N ALA A 23 -8.89 -5.14 0.20
CA ALA A 23 -7.74 -4.51 0.83
C ALA A 23 -7.10 -3.46 -0.08
N VAL A 24 -6.89 -3.78 -1.37
CA VAL A 24 -6.37 -2.82 -2.37
C VAL A 24 -7.26 -1.57 -2.46
N LEU A 25 -8.57 -1.74 -2.49
CA LEU A 25 -9.52 -0.59 -2.51
C LEU A 25 -9.41 0.27 -1.25
N LEU A 26 -9.16 -0.34 -0.09
CA LEU A 26 -9.07 0.38 1.19
C LEU A 26 -7.73 1.10 1.38
N VAL A 27 -6.61 0.47 1.01
CA VAL A 27 -5.27 1.02 1.28
C VAL A 27 -4.63 1.72 0.09
N GLY A 28 -5.07 1.44 -1.14
CA GLY A 28 -4.57 2.07 -2.37
C GLY A 28 -3.22 1.55 -2.86
N ASP A 29 -2.63 0.54 -2.21
CA ASP A 29 -1.36 -0.05 -2.62
C ASP A 29 -1.38 -1.58 -2.48
N ARG A 30 -0.73 -2.25 -3.43
CA ARG A 30 -0.78 -3.70 -3.56
C ARG A 30 -0.01 -4.44 -2.48
N ALA A 31 1.19 -3.95 -2.15
CA ALA A 31 2.07 -4.60 -1.17
C ALA A 31 1.44 -4.63 0.23
N THR A 32 0.96 -3.48 0.73
CA THR A 32 0.29 -3.45 2.05
C THR A 32 -1.02 -4.23 2.04
N ALA A 33 -1.75 -4.25 0.93
CA ALA A 33 -2.95 -5.08 0.81
C ALA A 33 -2.62 -6.57 0.92
N GLU A 34 -1.53 -7.01 0.30
CA GLU A 34 -1.03 -8.39 0.40
C GLU A 34 -0.70 -8.75 1.85
N ASP A 35 0.12 -7.92 2.51
CA ASP A 35 0.52 -8.13 3.91
C ASP A 35 -0.71 -8.23 4.84
N ILE A 36 -1.69 -7.34 4.67
CA ILE A 36 -2.92 -7.35 5.48
C ILE A 36 -3.70 -8.65 5.30
N VAL A 37 -3.83 -9.15 4.07
CA VAL A 37 -4.54 -10.39 3.80
C VAL A 37 -3.76 -11.58 4.36
N GLN A 38 -2.44 -11.61 4.17
CA GLN A 38 -1.58 -12.64 4.74
C GLN A 38 -1.70 -12.67 6.27
N ASP A 39 -1.59 -11.54 6.95
CA ASP A 39 -1.75 -11.42 8.40
C ASP A 39 -3.13 -11.89 8.88
N ALA A 40 -4.19 -11.58 8.13
CA ALA A 40 -5.54 -12.03 8.46
C ALA A 40 -5.65 -13.56 8.39
N PHE A 41 -5.07 -14.21 7.37
CA PHE A 41 -5.06 -15.66 7.23
C PHE A 41 -4.11 -16.36 8.21
N VAL A 42 -2.96 -15.76 8.54
CA VAL A 42 -2.09 -16.23 9.63
C VAL A 42 -2.84 -16.19 10.97
N GLY A 43 -3.57 -15.11 11.23
CA GLY A 43 -4.43 -14.98 12.40
C GLY A 43 -5.56 -16.02 12.44
N LEU A 44 -6.14 -16.35 11.28
CA LEU A 44 -7.13 -17.42 11.18
C LEU A 44 -6.50 -18.79 11.45
N GLN A 45 -5.34 -19.09 10.86
CA GLN A 45 -4.62 -20.36 11.08
C GLN A 45 -4.33 -20.61 12.55
N ARG A 46 -3.90 -19.58 13.28
CA ARG A 46 -3.65 -19.69 14.73
C ARG A 46 -4.91 -19.99 15.54
N ARG A 47 -6.08 -19.52 15.10
CA ARG A 47 -7.37 -19.73 15.78
C ARG A 47 -8.14 -20.95 15.28
N TRP A 48 -7.69 -21.55 14.19
CA TRP A 48 -8.39 -22.64 13.52
C TRP A 48 -8.67 -23.84 14.43
N PRO A 49 -7.71 -24.32 15.26
CA PRO A 49 -7.95 -25.45 16.16
C PRO A 49 -9.03 -25.18 17.21
N ASP A 50 -9.21 -23.91 17.60
CA ASP A 50 -10.15 -23.48 18.64
C ASP A 50 -11.50 -23.00 18.08
N LEU A 51 -11.65 -22.98 16.74
CA LEU A 51 -12.84 -22.48 16.09
C LEU A 51 -13.98 -23.50 16.22
N ARG A 52 -14.89 -23.25 17.17
CA ARG A 52 -16.09 -24.09 17.39
C ARG A 52 -17.01 -24.21 16.16
N ASP A 53 -17.01 -23.19 15.30
CA ASP A 53 -17.80 -23.14 14.07
C ASP A 53 -16.93 -22.62 12.90
N PRO A 54 -16.47 -23.51 12.01
CA PRO A 54 -15.72 -23.16 10.80
C PRO A 54 -16.46 -22.18 9.88
N GLY A 55 -17.80 -22.14 9.91
CA GLY A 55 -18.62 -21.22 9.12
C GLY A 55 -18.39 -19.75 9.46
N ARG A 56 -17.78 -19.45 10.61
CA ARG A 56 -17.42 -18.08 11.02
C ARG A 56 -16.10 -17.58 10.43
N ALA A 57 -15.29 -18.47 9.84
CA ALA A 57 -13.98 -18.11 9.32
C ALA A 57 -14.02 -16.99 8.26
N PRO A 58 -14.95 -16.98 7.26
CA PRO A 58 -15.04 -15.89 6.28
C PRO A 58 -15.34 -14.53 6.92
N ALA A 59 -16.24 -14.48 7.90
CA ALA A 59 -16.57 -13.26 8.63
C ALA A 59 -15.38 -12.76 9.47
N TYR A 60 -14.65 -13.69 10.09
CA TYR A 60 -13.43 -13.39 10.83
C TYR A 60 -12.37 -12.73 9.94
N VAL A 61 -12.01 -13.36 8.81
CA VAL A 61 -10.95 -12.83 7.93
C VAL A 61 -11.36 -11.50 7.28
N ARG A 62 -12.63 -11.33 6.91
CA ARG A 62 -13.12 -10.04 6.41
C ARG A 62 -12.95 -8.93 7.44
N THR A 63 -13.31 -9.20 8.69
CA THR A 63 -13.15 -8.26 9.81
C THR A 63 -11.68 -7.95 10.06
N ALA A 64 -10.82 -8.97 10.06
CA ALA A 64 -9.38 -8.81 10.24
C ALA A 64 -8.76 -7.95 9.13
N VAL A 65 -9.14 -8.14 7.87
CA VAL A 65 -8.67 -7.33 6.73
C VAL A 65 -9.08 -5.86 6.87
N VAL A 66 -10.34 -5.58 7.21
CA VAL A 66 -10.81 -4.20 7.41
C VAL A 66 -10.08 -3.51 8.57
N ASN A 67 -9.85 -4.24 9.67
CA ASN A 67 -9.10 -3.71 10.80
C ASN A 67 -7.62 -3.47 10.46
N GLY A 68 -7.00 -4.38 9.72
CA GLY A 68 -5.63 -4.22 9.20
C GLY A 68 -5.49 -2.99 8.31
N ALA A 69 -6.42 -2.80 7.37
CA ALA A 69 -6.46 -1.62 6.50
C ALA A 69 -6.61 -0.32 7.29
N ASN A 70 -7.56 -0.27 8.23
CA ASN A 70 -7.74 0.89 9.10
C ASN A 70 -6.49 1.20 9.93
N SER A 71 -5.82 0.18 10.47
CA SER A 71 -4.58 0.32 11.21
C SER A 71 -3.46 0.89 10.34
N ALA A 72 -3.30 0.38 9.12
CA ALA A 72 -2.33 0.88 8.15
C ALA A 72 -2.58 2.35 7.78
N LEU A 73 -3.82 2.73 7.51
CA LEU A 73 -4.19 4.12 7.19
C LEU A 73 -3.95 5.08 8.36
N ARG A 74 -4.26 4.66 9.59
CA ARG A 74 -3.95 5.45 10.81
C ARG A 74 -2.45 5.66 10.97
N ARG A 75 -1.64 4.61 10.78
CA ARG A 75 -0.16 4.72 10.82
C ARG A 75 0.34 5.70 9.77
N ARG A 76 -0.13 5.60 8.52
CA ARG A 76 0.25 6.54 7.44
C ARG A 76 -0.13 7.98 7.78
N ALA A 77 -1.32 8.21 8.33
CA ALA A 77 -1.75 9.53 8.76
C ALA A 77 -0.87 10.08 9.88
N LEU A 78 -0.48 9.25 10.85
CA LEU A 78 0.44 9.63 11.91
C LEU A 78 1.83 9.98 11.36
N THR A 79 2.42 9.14 10.51
CA THR A 79 3.73 9.41 9.89
C THR A 79 3.72 10.73 9.11
N ARG A 80 2.67 10.98 8.30
CA ARG A 80 2.51 12.26 7.59
C ARG A 80 2.42 13.46 8.53
N ARG A 81 1.68 13.34 9.65
CA ARG A 81 1.58 14.42 10.65
C ARG A 81 2.92 14.69 11.32
N LEU A 82 3.64 13.64 11.72
CA LEU A 82 4.95 13.80 12.36
C LEU A 82 5.96 14.45 11.41
N HIS A 83 5.98 14.06 10.13
CA HIS A 83 6.83 14.70 9.12
C HIS A 83 6.43 16.14 8.81
N ALA A 84 5.13 16.47 8.85
CA ALA A 84 4.67 17.85 8.67
C ALA A 84 5.01 18.74 9.89
N SER A 85 4.99 18.17 11.09
CA SER A 85 5.27 18.90 12.35
C SER A 85 6.76 19.04 12.66
N HIS A 86 7.63 18.22 12.05
CA HIS A 86 9.07 18.30 12.21
C HIS A 86 9.70 18.65 10.85
N PRO A 87 10.00 19.93 10.58
CA PRO A 87 10.76 20.27 9.37
C PRO A 87 12.07 19.46 9.39
N PRO A 88 12.56 19.01 8.22
CA PRO A 88 13.78 18.23 8.15
C PRO A 88 14.87 18.99 8.90
N PRO A 89 15.61 18.32 9.81
CA PRO A 89 16.64 19.01 10.57
C PRO A 89 17.66 19.64 9.61
N ILE A 90 18.25 20.76 10.01
CA ILE A 90 18.99 21.70 9.14
C ILE A 90 20.12 21.01 8.33
N TRP A 91 20.67 19.91 8.86
CA TRP A 91 21.67 19.03 8.22
C TRP A 91 21.13 18.03 7.17
N SER A 92 19.83 17.99 6.93
CA SER A 92 19.14 17.08 5.98
C SER A 92 18.44 17.81 4.85
N ALA A 93 18.58 19.15 4.77
CA ALA A 93 18.65 19.76 3.46
C ALA A 93 19.89 19.16 2.81
N GLU A 94 19.74 18.38 1.75
CA GLU A 94 20.82 18.20 0.80
C GLU A 94 21.15 19.60 0.27
N SER A 95 22.08 20.24 0.98
CA SER A 95 22.90 21.39 0.69
C SER A 95 22.26 22.44 -0.24
N ALA A 96 22.07 23.67 0.24
CA ALA A 96 21.98 24.85 -0.64
C ALA A 96 23.12 24.88 -1.68
N GLU A 97 24.23 24.21 -1.33
CA GLU A 97 25.41 23.87 -2.11
C GLU A 97 25.12 22.87 -3.27
N TYR A 98 24.30 21.83 -3.08
CA TYR A 98 23.93 20.86 -4.12
C TYR A 98 22.89 21.43 -5.09
N ALA A 99 21.93 22.24 -4.61
CA ALA A 99 21.01 23.00 -5.46
C ALA A 99 21.75 24.04 -6.33
N ALA A 100 22.83 24.64 -5.82
CA ALA A 100 23.70 25.53 -6.60
C ALA A 100 24.53 24.76 -7.65
N ILE A 101 25.04 23.57 -7.32
CA ILE A 101 25.80 22.71 -8.25
C ILE A 101 24.90 22.15 -9.37
N VAL A 102 23.64 21.80 -9.07
CA VAL A 102 22.68 21.28 -10.07
C VAL A 102 22.06 22.41 -10.93
N GLY A 103 22.14 23.67 -10.46
CA GLY A 103 21.68 24.85 -11.21
C GLY A 103 22.60 25.31 -12.34
N GLU A 104 23.87 24.90 -12.34
CA GLU A 104 24.88 25.45 -13.27
C GLU A 104 24.86 24.80 -14.67
N ASP A 105 24.20 23.64 -14.89
CA ASP A 105 24.37 22.90 -16.16
C ASP A 105 23.09 22.64 -16.97
N ARG A 106 22.23 23.67 -17.08
CA ARG A 106 21.22 23.71 -18.15
C ARG A 106 21.26 25.02 -18.91
N ARG A 107 22.25 25.17 -19.81
CA ARG A 107 22.06 26.06 -20.96
C ARG A 107 20.99 25.46 -21.86
N PRO A 108 19.82 26.09 -22.05
CA PRO A 108 18.92 25.65 -23.11
C PRO A 108 19.61 25.90 -24.45
N VAL A 109 19.86 24.83 -25.21
CA VAL A 109 20.24 24.98 -26.63
C VAL A 109 19.00 25.52 -27.35
N SER A 110 19.05 26.78 -27.76
CA SER A 110 18.00 27.37 -28.59
C SER A 110 18.12 26.81 -30.00
N VAL A 111 17.20 25.94 -30.39
CA VAL A 111 17.00 25.60 -31.80
C VAL A 111 16.18 26.70 -32.47
N PRO A 112 16.62 27.26 -33.62
CA PRO A 112 15.89 28.33 -34.29
C PRO A 112 14.59 27.79 -34.89
N GLN A 113 13.45 28.35 -34.48
CA GLN A 113 12.17 28.10 -35.13
C GLN A 113 12.07 28.97 -36.39
N ARG A 114 11.91 28.33 -37.55
CA ARG A 114 11.57 29.00 -38.81
C ARG A 114 10.14 29.55 -38.71
N ALA A 115 9.99 30.86 -38.83
CA ALA A 115 8.70 31.51 -39.03
C ALA A 115 8.17 31.16 -40.43
N GLY A 116 7.10 30.37 -40.49
CA GLY A 116 6.26 30.20 -41.67
C GLY A 116 5.11 31.20 -41.60
N ALA A 117 5.18 32.25 -42.41
CA ALA A 117 4.04 33.12 -42.69
C ALA A 117 3.00 32.35 -43.51
N CYS A 118 1.73 32.46 -43.13
CA CYS A 118 0.62 32.16 -44.02
C CYS A 118 -0.36 33.34 -43.96
N GLY A 119 -0.56 33.94 -45.14
CA GLY A 119 -1.34 35.15 -45.34
C GLY A 119 -2.85 34.91 -45.30
N ARG A 120 -3.57 36.02 -45.34
CA ARG A 120 -4.96 36.12 -45.78
C ARG A 120 -5.07 37.29 -46.74
#